data_AF-A0A3D1BSN5-F1
#
_entry.id   AF-A0A3D1BSN5-F1
#
_cell.length_a   1.000
_cell.length_b   1.000
_cell.length_c   1.000
_cell.angle_alpha   90.00
_cell.angle_beta   90.00
_cell.angle_gamma   90.00
#
_symmetry.space_group_name_H-M   'P 1'
#
loop_
_entity.id
_entity.type
_entity.pdbx_description
1 polymer ?
#
loop_
_entity_poly.entity_id
_entity_poly.type
_entity_poly.pdbx_seq_one_letter_code
_entity_poly.pdbx_strand_id
1 'polypeptide(L)' 'MESGKRKYKNKEITVYWKPSSCIHASACTNELPEVFNPDKRPWVNIDGSHKSSK' A
#
# COMPACT_ATOMS: atom_id res chain seq x y z
N MET A 1 -10.79 9.49 -18.11
CA MET A 1 -11.28 8.26 -17.45
C MET A 1 -10.29 7.92 -16.34
N GLU A 2 -10.65 8.17 -15.08
CA GLU A 2 -9.76 7.98 -13.93
C GLU A 2 -9.74 6.49 -13.50
N SER A 3 -9.28 5.64 -14.41
CA SER A 3 -9.16 4.20 -14.19
C SER A 3 -7.98 3.92 -13.27
N GLY A 4 -8.24 3.63 -11.98
CA GLY A 4 -7.23 3.00 -11.12
C GLY A 4 -7.05 3.53 -9.69
N LYS A 5 -7.91 4.43 -9.20
CA LYS A 5 -7.83 4.96 -7.83
C LYS A 5 -8.31 3.92 -6.80
N ARG A 6 -7.52 2.87 -6.53
CA ARG A 6 -7.77 2.03 -5.34
C ARG A 6 -7.47 2.87 -4.10
N LYS A 7 -8.45 3.02 -3.22
CA LYS A 7 -8.34 3.81 -1.99
C LYS A 7 -8.40 2.87 -0.79
N TYR A 8 -7.42 2.98 0.09
CA TYR A 8 -7.39 2.27 1.36
C TYR A 8 -7.53 3.28 2.48
N LYS A 9 -8.46 3.09 3.41
CA LYS A 9 -8.72 4.05 4.49
C LYS A 9 -8.96 3.31 5.80
N ASN A 10 -8.36 3.81 6.87
CA ASN A 10 -8.72 3.44 8.25
C ASN A 10 -9.18 4.73 8.99
N LYS A 11 -9.25 4.67 10.32
CA LYS A 11 -9.69 5.82 11.13
C LYS A 11 -8.67 6.96 11.17
N GLU A 12 -7.41 6.70 10.84
CA GLU A 12 -6.29 7.63 11.03
C GLU A 12 -5.76 8.19 9.70
N ILE A 13 -5.63 7.34 8.68
CA ILE A 13 -5.01 7.71 7.40
C ILE A 13 -5.81 7.20 6.20
N THR A 14 -5.53 7.83 5.06
CA THR A 14 -6.07 7.44 3.75
C THR A 14 -4.93 7.31 2.75
N VAL A 15 -4.82 6.14 2.12
CA VAL A 15 -3.83 5.82 1.10
C VAL A 15 -4.50 5.77 -0.27
N TYR A 16 -3.92 6.48 -1.23
CA TYR A 16 -4.35 6.49 -2.62
C TYR A 16 -3.37 5.69 -3.47
N TRP A 17 -3.88 4.68 -4.16
CA TRP A 17 -3.09 3.91 -5.11
C TRP A 17 -2.98 4.64 -6.45
N LYS A 18 -1.73 4.89 -6.86
CA LYS A 18 -1.40 5.52 -8.14
C LYS A 18 -0.35 4.66 -8.86
N PRO A 19 -0.77 3.65 -9.64
CA PRO A 19 0.16 2.71 -10.27
C PRO A 19 1.11 3.41 -11.26
N SER A 20 0.68 4.52 -11.88
CA SER A 20 1.53 5.33 -12.77
C SER A 20 2.70 6.02 -12.04
N SER A 21 2.62 6.19 -10.73
CA SER A 21 3.73 6.67 -9.91
C SER A 21 4.58 5.55 -9.32
N CYS A 22 4.10 4.30 -9.39
CA CYS A 22 4.81 3.12 -8.91
C CYS A 22 5.54 2.45 -10.09
N ILE A 23 6.70 2.99 -10.49
CA ILE A 23 7.43 2.58 -11.69
C ILE A 23 8.30 1.33 -11.50
N HIS A 24 7.73 0.25 -10.97
CA HIS A 24 8.45 -1.01 -10.64
C HIS A 24 9.36 -0.94 -9.41
N ALA A 25 9.08 -0.04 -8.48
CA ALA A 25 9.74 -0.07 -7.18
C ALA A 25 9.16 -1.23 -6.35
N SER A 26 9.77 -2.41 -6.46
CA SER A 26 9.52 -3.54 -5.54
C SER A 26 9.89 -3.19 -4.09
N ALA A 27 10.45 -2.00 -3.85
CA ALA A 27 10.78 -1.47 -2.53
C ALA A 27 9.63 -1.63 -1.53
N CYS A 28 8.40 -1.25 -1.91
CA CYS A 28 7.26 -1.34 -0.99
C CYS A 28 6.99 -2.78 -0.50
N THR A 29 7.05 -3.77 -1.40
CA THR A 29 6.86 -5.18 -1.04
C THR A 29 8.06 -5.78 -0.31
N ASN A 30 9.27 -5.22 -0.47
CA ASN A 30 10.48 -5.70 0.20
C ASN A 30 10.65 -5.09 1.60
N GLU A 31 10.40 -3.79 1.75
CA GLU A 31 10.58 -3.05 2.99
C GLU A 31 9.39 -3.22 3.95
N LEU A 32 8.17 -3.35 3.40
CA LEU A 32 6.94 -3.47 4.18
C LEU A 32 6.05 -4.61 3.64
N PRO A 33 6.51 -5.88 3.67
CA PRO A 33 5.75 -7.03 3.17
C PRO A 33 4.45 -7.31 3.96
N GLU A 34 4.38 -6.86 5.20
CA GLU A 34 3.19 -6.88 6.06
C GLU A 34 2.08 -5.92 5.57
N VAL A 35 2.48 -4.83 4.90
CA VAL A 35 1.58 -3.85 4.29
C VAL A 35 1.31 -4.19 2.83
N PHE A 36 2.33 -4.46 2.02
CA PHE A 36 2.22 -4.64 0.57
C PHE A 36 2.48 -6.10 0.20
N ASN A 37 1.42 -6.81 -0.22
CA ASN A 37 1.52 -8.21 -0.60
C ASN A 37 0.73 -8.47 -1.91
N PRO A 38 1.41 -8.69 -3.06
CA PRO A 38 0.76 -8.89 -4.34
C PRO A 38 0.04 -10.24 -4.46
N ASP A 39 0.36 -11.22 -3.63
CA ASP A 39 -0.31 -12.53 -3.58
C ASP A 39 -1.62 -12.49 -2.79
N LYS A 40 -1.77 -11.52 -1.87
CA LYS A 40 -2.98 -11.34 -1.07
C LYS A 40 -4.00 -10.41 -1.73
N ARG A 41 -5.27 -10.59 -1.38
CA ARG A 41 -6.36 -9.68 -1.74
C ARG A 41 -7.15 -9.31 -0.48
N PRO A 42 -7.24 -8.01 -0.12
CA PRO A 42 -6.64 -6.86 -0.80
C PRO A 42 -5.09 -6.87 -0.71
N TRP A 43 -4.43 -6.36 -1.75
CA TRP A 43 -2.96 -6.37 -1.86
C TRP A 43 -2.26 -5.36 -0.93
N VAL A 44 -3.01 -4.42 -0.37
CA VAL A 44 -2.55 -3.43 0.62
C VAL A 44 -3.31 -3.64 1.92
N ASN A 45 -2.57 -3.94 2.98
CA ASN A 45 -3.03 -3.98 4.36
C ASN A 45 -2.51 -2.75 5.10
N ILE A 46 -3.34 -1.72 5.19
CA ILE A 46 -3.03 -0.42 5.80
C ILE A 46 -2.75 -0.54 7.31
N ASP A 47 -3.27 -1.57 7.96
CA ASP A 47 -3.02 -1.85 9.38
C ASP A 47 -1.75 -2.68 9.61
N GLY A 48 -1.18 -3.23 8.55
CA GLY A 48 -0.01 -4.09 8.62
C GLY A 48 1.29 -3.33 8.79
N SER A 49 1.32 -2.13 9.37
CA SER A 49 2.56 -1.42 9.71
C SER A 49 2.55 -1.10 11.20
N HIS A 50 3.42 -1.76 11.95
CA HIS A 50 3.72 -1.31 13.31
C HIS A 50 4.75 -0.17 13.25
N LYS A 51 4.40 1.00 13.81
CA LYS A 51 5.35 2.12 13.95
C LYS A 51 6.59 1.63 14.68
N SER A 52 7.68 1.41 13.94
CA SER A 52 9.00 1.34 14.57
C SER A 52 9.34 2.77 14.98
N SER A 53 9.06 3.10 16.24
CA SER A 53 9.66 4.27 16.89
C SER A 53 11.17 4.10 16.83
N LYS A 54 11.80 4.82 15.91
CA LYS A 54 13.23 5.12 15.98
C LYS A 54 13.38 6.54 16.49
#